data_AF-A0A4R6IKV1-F1
#
_entry.id   AF-A0A4R6IKV1-F1
#
_cell.length_a   1.000
_cell.length_b   1.000
_cell.length_c   1.000
_cell.angle_alpha   90.00
_cell.angle_beta   90.00
_cell.angle_gamma   90.00
#
_symmetry.space_group_name_H-M   'P 1'
#
loop_
_entity.id
_entity.type
_entity.pdbx_description
1 polymer ?
#
loop_
_entity_poly.entity_id
_entity_poly.type
_entity_poly.pdbx_seq_one_letter_code
_entity_poly.pdbx_strand_id
1 'polypeptide(L)'
;MGNLKKRSECPISSSLDIWGDKWSLLIVRDLMISKQCTYGDFLKSEEKIATNILASRLQMLEENDVITKQEHPESKAKVLYKLTQKGIDLLPLMIEINLWADKYFTMPPERRVMLEEVKKDKDAFIASKRIELL
;
A
#
# COMPACT_ATOMS: atom_id res chain seq x y z
N MET A 1 5.83 -1.26 20.78
CA MET A 1 6.86 -1.15 19.73
C MET A 1 7.55 -2.51 19.63
N GLY A 2 7.16 -3.32 18.64
CA GLY A 2 7.89 -4.54 18.32
C GLY A 2 9.26 -4.16 17.80
N ASN A 3 10.30 -4.57 18.52
CA ASN A 3 11.68 -4.29 18.15
C ASN A 3 12.01 -5.18 16.95
N LEU A 4 11.82 -4.66 15.73
CA LEU A 4 12.29 -5.30 14.51
C LEU A 4 13.76 -5.65 14.73
N LYS A 5 14.08 -6.93 14.62
CA LYS A 5 15.45 -7.42 14.72
C LYS A 5 16.19 -6.91 13.48
N LYS A 6 16.71 -5.69 13.54
CA LYS A 6 17.42 -5.03 12.45
C LYS A 6 18.54 -5.94 11.97
N ARG A 7 18.42 -6.43 10.75
CA ARG A 7 19.49 -7.21 10.09
C ARG A 7 20.72 -6.34 9.82
N SER A 8 20.52 -5.04 9.63
CA SER A 8 21.58 -4.03 9.46
C SER A 8 21.07 -2.63 9.78
N GLU A 9 21.97 -1.66 9.91
CA GLU A 9 21.63 -0.23 10.00
C GLU A 9 21.28 0.41 8.63
N CYS A 10 21.23 -0.39 7.56
CA CYS A 10 20.82 0.11 6.25
C CYS A 10 19.30 0.40 6.25
N PRO A 11 18.87 1.64 5.98
CA PRO A 11 17.45 1.99 5.97
C PRO A 11 16.69 1.23 4.89
N ILE A 12 17.29 1.02 3.72
CA ILE A 12 16.70 0.24 2.62
C ILE A 12 16.45 -1.21 3.09
N SER A 13 17.45 -1.87 3.68
CA SER A 13 17.28 -3.23 4.20
C SER A 13 16.15 -3.30 5.22
N SER A 14 16.12 -2.36 6.17
CA SER A 14 15.11 -2.31 7.23
C SER A 14 13.70 -2.10 6.67
N SER A 15 13.55 -1.28 5.62
CA SER A 15 12.29 -1.08 4.93
C SER A 15 11.85 -2.32 4.15
N LEU A 16 12.77 -3.00 3.49
CA LEU A 16 12.50 -4.23 2.74
C LEU A 16 12.06 -5.39 3.65
N ASP A 17 12.50 -5.42 4.91
CA ASP A 17 12.02 -6.40 5.90
C ASP A 17 10.52 -6.22 6.23
N ILE A 18 9.97 -5.00 6.03
CA ILE A 18 8.56 -4.69 6.28
C ILE A 18 7.71 -4.91 5.02
N TRP A 19 8.10 -4.31 3.90
CA TRP A 19 7.26 -4.25 2.69
C TRP A 19 7.96 -4.66 1.39
N GLY A 20 9.17 -5.20 1.47
CA GLY A 20 9.99 -5.57 0.30
C GLY A 20 9.57 -6.86 -0.42
N ASP A 21 8.55 -7.56 0.08
CA ASP A 21 7.99 -8.71 -0.62
C ASP A 21 7.03 -8.30 -1.74
N LYS A 22 6.69 -9.27 -2.61
CA LYS A 22 5.85 -9.06 -3.79
C LYS A 22 4.47 -8.46 -3.48
N TRP A 23 3.92 -8.71 -2.29
CA TRP A 23 2.51 -8.48 -1.98
C TRP A 23 2.24 -7.26 -1.12
N SER A 24 3.18 -6.90 -0.24
CA SER A 24 2.96 -5.83 0.74
C SER A 24 2.59 -4.49 0.11
N LEU A 25 3.31 -4.05 -0.93
CA LEU A 25 2.98 -2.80 -1.63
C LEU A 25 1.72 -2.90 -2.50
N LEU A 26 1.27 -4.11 -2.89
CA LEU A 26 -0.01 -4.31 -3.57
C LEU A 26 -1.19 -4.15 -2.59
N ILE A 27 -1.03 -4.62 -1.35
CA ILE A 27 -2.01 -4.37 -0.27
C ILE A 27 -2.10 -2.87 0.02
N VAL A 28 -0.95 -2.19 0.12
CA VAL A 28 -0.91 -0.73 0.32
C VAL A 28 -1.57 0.00 -0.84
N ARG A 29 -1.30 -0.39 -2.09
CA ARG A 29 -1.96 0.14 -3.30
C ARG A 29 -3.47 0.01 -3.21
N ASP A 30 -3.99 -1.17 -2.88
CA ASP A 30 -5.42 -1.42 -2.83
C ASP A 30 -6.08 -0.54 -1.75
N LEU A 31 -5.42 -0.35 -0.61
CA LEU A 31 -5.87 0.59 0.43
C LEU A 31 -5.78 2.06 0.02
N MET A 32 -4.81 2.46 -0.81
CA MET A 32 -4.76 3.82 -1.37
C MET A 32 -5.93 4.10 -2.32
N ILE A 33 -6.42 3.07 -3.01
CA ILE A 33 -7.55 3.19 -3.96
C ILE A 33 -8.89 3.17 -3.21
N SER A 34 -9.08 2.20 -2.32
CA SER A 34 -10.37 1.95 -1.68
C SER A 34 -10.53 2.63 -0.31
N LYS A 35 -9.47 3.23 0.24
CA LYS A 35 -9.34 3.81 1.60
C LYS A 35 -9.48 2.80 2.74
N GLN A 36 -10.37 1.83 2.59
CA GLN A 36 -10.57 0.72 3.51
C GLN A 36 -10.92 -0.55 2.73
N CYS A 37 -10.39 -1.68 3.18
CA CYS A 37 -10.68 -2.99 2.60
C CYS A 37 -10.95 -4.00 3.72
N THR A 38 -11.86 -4.94 3.48
CA THR A 38 -11.95 -6.16 4.29
C THR A 38 -10.98 -7.21 3.76
N TYR A 39 -10.73 -8.25 4.55
CA TYR A 39 -9.94 -9.41 4.09
C TYR A 39 -10.51 -10.01 2.79
N GLY A 40 -11.84 -10.08 2.68
CA GLY A 40 -12.52 -10.59 1.49
C GLY A 40 -12.37 -9.71 0.26
N ASP A 41 -12.14 -8.40 0.43
CA ASP A 41 -11.92 -7.50 -0.70
C ASP A 41 -10.54 -7.74 -1.31
N PHE A 42 -9.50 -7.96 -0.49
CA PHE A 42 -8.19 -8.36 -0.99
C PHE A 42 -8.21 -9.69 -1.74
N LEU A 43 -9.03 -10.66 -1.32
CA LEU A 43 -9.16 -11.93 -2.02
C LEU A 43 -9.83 -11.80 -3.40
N LYS A 44 -10.64 -10.77 -3.60
CA LYS A 44 -11.30 -10.47 -4.88
C LYS A 44 -10.40 -9.66 -5.82
N SER A 45 -9.27 -9.16 -5.34
CA SER A 45 -8.30 -8.44 -6.15
C SER A 45 -7.74 -9.35 -7.27
N GLU A 46 -7.50 -8.76 -8.44
CA GLU A 46 -6.95 -9.46 -9.62
C GLU A 46 -5.58 -10.10 -9.37
N GLU A 47 -4.88 -9.66 -8.31
CA GLU A 47 -3.58 -10.19 -7.90
C GLU A 47 -3.64 -11.64 -7.38
N LYS A 48 -4.83 -12.12 -6.99
CA LYS A 48 -5.08 -13.51 -6.54
C LYS A 48 -4.08 -14.00 -5.48
N ILE A 49 -3.89 -13.20 -4.44
CA ILE A 49 -3.00 -13.55 -3.32
C ILE A 49 -3.54 -14.77 -2.55
N ALA A 50 -2.66 -15.72 -2.24
CA ALA A 50 -3.01 -16.88 -1.44
C ALA A 50 -3.37 -16.47 0.00
N THR A 51 -4.36 -17.13 0.61
CA THR A 51 -4.92 -16.75 1.92
C THR A 51 -3.89 -16.74 3.04
N ASN A 52 -3.04 -17.77 3.13
CA ASN A 52 -1.98 -17.84 4.13
C ASN A 52 -0.96 -16.69 3.98
N ILE A 53 -0.65 -16.30 2.74
CA ILE A 53 0.26 -15.18 2.46
C ILE A 53 -0.39 -13.86 2.83
N LEU A 54 -1.64 -13.64 2.40
CA LEU A 54 -2.38 -12.43 2.74
C LEU A 54 -2.48 -12.22 4.26
N ALA A 55 -2.86 -13.28 5.00
CA ALA A 55 -2.91 -13.22 6.46
C ALA A 55 -1.57 -12.83 7.07
N SER A 56 -0.47 -13.47 6.63
CA SER A 56 0.89 -13.14 7.10
C SER A 56 1.29 -11.70 6.78
N ARG A 57 0.97 -11.19 5.59
CA ARG A 57 1.32 -9.83 5.18
C ARG A 57 0.51 -8.77 5.92
N LEU A 58 -0.79 -8.98 6.08
CA LEU A 58 -1.64 -8.07 6.86
C LEU A 58 -1.15 -7.99 8.32
N GLN A 59 -0.79 -9.12 8.92
CA GLN A 59 -0.19 -9.15 10.25
C GLN A 59 1.13 -8.38 10.29
N MET A 60 2.05 -8.64 9.35
CA MET A 60 3.35 -7.94 9.30
C MET A 60 3.18 -6.42 9.14
N LEU A 61 2.28 -5.98 8.26
CA LEU A 61 2.01 -4.56 8.04
C LEU A 61 1.36 -3.90 9.26
N GLU A 62 0.48 -4.60 9.96
CA GLU A 62 -0.15 -4.12 11.20
C GLU A 62 0.86 -4.02 12.35
N GLU A 63 1.67 -5.05 12.58
CA GLU A 63 2.70 -5.07 13.62
C GLU A 63 3.75 -3.96 13.43
N ASN A 64 3.95 -3.52 12.18
CA ASN A 64 4.83 -2.44 11.80
C ASN A 64 4.15 -1.09 11.65
N ASP A 65 2.89 -0.96 12.09
CA ASP A 65 2.11 0.28 12.08
C ASP A 65 1.98 0.90 10.68
N VAL A 66 1.99 0.09 9.62
CA VAL A 66 1.73 0.54 8.24
C VAL A 66 0.22 0.57 7.97
N ILE A 67 -0.49 -0.39 8.55
CA ILE A 67 -1.95 -0.48 8.50
C ILE A 67 -2.52 -0.66 9.91
N THR A 68 -3.81 -0.39 10.06
CA THR A 68 -4.57 -0.63 11.29
C THR A 68 -5.86 -1.39 11.00
N LYS A 69 -6.34 -2.15 11.99
CA LYS A 69 -7.64 -2.84 11.96
C LYS A 69 -8.70 -1.98 12.64
N GLN A 70 -9.90 -1.98 12.06
CA GLN A 70 -11.10 -1.36 12.61
C GLN A 70 -12.27 -2.33 12.53
N GLU A 71 -13.22 -2.20 13.47
CA GLU A 71 -14.47 -2.93 13.40
C GLU A 71 -15.28 -2.50 12.18
N HIS A 72 -15.91 -3.47 11.50
CA HIS A 72 -16.81 -3.14 10.40
C HIS A 72 -18.16 -2.67 10.96
N PRO A 73 -18.67 -1.49 10.55
CA PRO A 73 -19.85 -0.87 11.17
C PRO A 73 -21.11 -1.73 11.09
N GLU A 74 -21.25 -2.49 10.01
CA GLU A 74 -22.43 -3.32 9.75
C GLU A 74 -22.24 -4.81 10.06
N SER A 75 -21.05 -5.27 10.43
CA SER A 75 -20.77 -6.70 10.57
C SER A 75 -19.65 -7.02 11.55
N LYS A 76 -20.00 -7.58 12.71
CA LYS A 76 -19.02 -8.01 13.72
C LYS A 76 -18.08 -9.13 13.25
N ALA A 77 -18.44 -9.85 12.20
CA ALA A 77 -17.62 -10.91 11.62
C ALA A 77 -16.53 -10.38 10.65
N LYS A 78 -16.61 -9.10 10.27
CA LYS A 78 -15.68 -8.48 9.33
C LYS A 78 -14.79 -7.47 10.05
N VAL A 79 -13.56 -7.39 9.57
CA VAL A 79 -12.57 -6.39 9.97
C VAL A 79 -12.23 -5.54 8.76
N LEU A 80 -12.15 -4.23 8.98
CA LEU A 80 -11.65 -3.27 8.00
C LEU A 80 -10.17 -3.00 8.27
N TYR A 81 -9.40 -2.93 7.20
CA TYR A 81 -8.00 -2.50 7.20
C TYR A 81 -7.93 -1.10 6.60
N LYS A 82 -7.10 -0.23 7.19
CA LYS A 82 -6.82 1.13 6.70
C LYS A 82 -5.32 1.43 6.80
N LEU A 83 -4.83 2.32 5.95
CA LEU A 83 -3.48 2.86 6.12
C LEU A 83 -3.40 3.71 7.39
N THR A 84 -2.27 3.64 8.07
CA THR A 84 -1.86 4.64 9.05
C THR A 84 -1.16 5.80 8.34
N GLN A 85 -0.78 6.85 9.08
CA GLN A 85 0.08 7.90 8.53
C GLN A 85 1.37 7.32 7.93
N LYS A 86 2.00 6.34 8.60
CA LYS A 86 3.22 5.68 8.12
C LYS A 86 2.98 4.93 6.81
N GLY A 87 1.80 4.35 6.62
CA GLY A 87 1.41 3.73 5.34
C GLY A 87 1.13 4.75 4.24
N ILE A 88 0.49 5.88 4.56
CA ILE A 88 0.23 6.98 3.63
C ILE A 88 1.55 7.60 3.14
N ASP A 89 2.57 7.66 3.99
CA ASP A 89 3.91 8.19 3.66
C ASP A 89 4.66 7.34 2.61
N LEU A 90 4.15 6.15 2.25
CA LEU A 90 4.64 5.36 1.12
C LEU A 90 4.16 5.88 -0.24
N LEU A 91 3.21 6.83 -0.28
CA LEU A 91 2.63 7.33 -1.53
C LEU A 91 3.68 7.86 -2.53
N PRO A 92 4.68 8.69 -2.13
CA PRO A 92 5.71 9.14 -3.06
C PRO A 92 6.50 7.98 -3.68
N LEU A 93 6.83 6.94 -2.88
CA LEU A 93 7.49 5.73 -3.38
C LEU A 93 6.62 5.01 -4.42
N MET A 94 5.31 4.87 -4.14
CA MET A 94 4.38 4.24 -5.08
C MET A 94 4.29 5.00 -6.41
N ILE A 95 4.40 6.32 -6.38
CA ILE A 95 4.43 7.15 -7.59
C ILE A 95 5.73 6.92 -8.37
N GLU A 96 6.88 6.87 -7.71
CA GLU A 96 8.16 6.57 -8.39
C GLU A 96 8.15 5.18 -9.04
N ILE A 97 7.53 4.18 -8.40
CA ILE A 97 7.33 2.85 -9.00
C ILE A 97 6.48 2.94 -10.29
N ASN A 98 5.41 3.75 -10.29
CA ASN A 98 4.57 3.93 -11.47
C ASN A 98 5.30 4.70 -12.59
N LEU A 99 6.07 5.73 -12.26
CA LEU A 99 6.89 6.46 -13.24
C LEU A 99 7.99 5.58 -13.84
N TRP A 100 8.62 4.73 -13.03
CA TRP A 100 9.56 3.74 -13.52
C TRP A 100 8.87 2.75 -14.46
N ALA A 101 7.69 2.23 -14.08
CA ALA A 101 6.92 1.31 -14.92
C ALA A 101 6.52 1.95 -16.26
N ASP A 102 6.11 3.21 -16.27
CA ASP A 102 5.78 3.96 -17.49
C ASP A 102 6.95 4.06 -18.47
N LYS A 103 8.18 4.18 -17.94
CA LYS A 103 9.39 4.26 -18.75
C LYS A 103 9.75 2.94 -19.42
N TYR A 104 9.46 1.80 -18.79
CA TYR A 104 9.97 0.49 -19.20
C TYR A 104 8.88 -0.49 -19.68
N PHE A 105 7.60 -0.22 -19.44
CA PHE A 105 6.49 -1.08 -19.79
C PHE A 105 5.40 -0.35 -20.58
N THR A 106 4.71 -1.09 -21.43
CA THR A 106 3.49 -0.61 -22.09
C THR A 106 2.33 -0.63 -21.10
N MET A 107 1.88 0.55 -20.68
CA MET A 107 0.75 0.69 -19.76
C MET A 107 -0.58 0.89 -20.51
N PRO A 108 -1.71 0.38 -19.97
CA PRO A 108 -3.01 0.57 -20.56
C PRO A 108 -3.41 2.07 -20.47
N PRO A 109 -4.25 2.59 -21.39
CA PRO A 109 -4.52 4.03 -21.54
C PRO A 109 -4.96 4.74 -20.26
N GLU A 110 -5.71 4.04 -19.40
CA GLU A 110 -6.31 4.57 -18.17
C GLU A 110 -5.22 4.90 -17.15
N ARG A 111 -4.17 4.09 -17.07
CA ARG A 111 -3.01 4.33 -16.19
C ARG A 111 -2.17 5.52 -16.65
N ARG A 112 -2.17 5.83 -17.95
CA ARG A 112 -1.41 6.96 -18.51
C ARG A 112 -2.01 8.31 -18.11
N VAL A 113 -3.33 8.42 -17.99
CA VAL A 113 -3.99 9.70 -17.60
C VAL A 113 -3.48 10.19 -16.23
N MET A 114 -3.48 9.32 -15.23
CA MET A 114 -2.96 9.64 -13.89
C MET A 114 -1.47 10.03 -13.95
N LEU A 115 -0.67 9.33 -14.76
CA LEU A 115 0.76 9.61 -14.90
C LEU A 115 1.06 10.95 -15.57
N GLU A 116 0.22 11.39 -16.51
CA GLU A 116 0.36 12.71 -17.11
C GLU A 116 0.09 13.84 -16.10
N GLU A 117 -0.82 13.64 -15.14
CA GLU A 117 -1.01 14.57 -14.02
C GLU A 117 0.21 14.60 -13.10
N VAL A 118 0.74 13.43 -12.74
CA VAL A 118 1.96 13.29 -11.95
C VAL A 118 3.16 13.98 -12.62
N LYS A 119 3.32 13.85 -13.94
CA LYS A 119 4.44 14.45 -14.69
C LYS A 119 4.35 15.98 -14.77
N LYS A 120 3.14 16.55 -14.73
CA LYS A 120 2.93 18.00 -14.73
C LYS A 120 3.37 18.63 -13.41
N ASP A 121 2.90 18.06 -12.30
CA ASP A 121 3.24 18.52 -10.96
C ASP A 121 3.10 17.37 -9.95
N LYS A 122 4.22 16.69 -9.71
CA LYS A 122 4.28 15.53 -8.82
C LYS A 122 3.99 15.91 -7.37
N ASP A 123 4.49 17.06 -6.93
CA ASP A 123 4.37 17.48 -5.53
C ASP A 123 2.93 17.88 -5.21
N ALA A 124 2.27 18.63 -6.11
CA ALA A 124 0.84 18.95 -5.98
C ALA A 124 -0.03 17.69 -6.03
N PHE A 125 0.29 16.73 -6.92
CA PHE A 125 -0.42 15.45 -6.98
C PHE A 125 -0.30 14.67 -5.67
N ILE A 126 0.91 14.55 -5.12
CA ILE A 126 1.16 13.89 -3.82
C ILE A 126 0.38 14.59 -2.71
N ALA A 127 0.46 15.92 -2.63
CA ALA A 127 -0.21 16.69 -1.58
C ALA A 127 -1.74 16.47 -1.62
N SER A 128 -2.33 16.56 -2.81
CA SER A 128 -3.77 16.30 -3.01
C SER A 128 -4.16 14.89 -2.57
N LYS A 129 -3.42 13.87 -3.03
CA LYS A 129 -3.72 12.47 -2.68
C LYS A 129 -3.50 12.15 -1.21
N ARG A 130 -2.54 12.76 -0.52
CA ARG A 130 -2.39 12.59 0.93
C ARG A 130 -3.63 13.11 1.68
N ILE A 131 -4.19 14.25 1.29
CA ILE A 131 -5.41 14.79 1.90
C ILE A 131 -6.60 13.83 1.71
N GLU A 132 -6.72 13.19 0.55
CA GLU A 132 -7.80 12.23 0.30
C GLU A 132 -7.70 10.94 1.13
N LEU A 133 -6.50 10.59 1.61
CA LEU A 133 -6.20 9.36 2.35
C LEU A 133 -6.29 9.51 3.87
N LEU A 134 -6.35 10.75 4.38
CA LEU A 134 -6.58 11.07 5.79
C LEU A 134 -8.07 11.02 6.14
#